data_AF-A0A2V7YZA0-F1
#
_entry.id   AF-A0A2V7YZA0-F1
#
_cell.length_a   1.000
_cell.length_b   1.000
_cell.length_c   1.000
_cell.angle_alpha   90.00
_cell.angle_beta   90.00
_cell.angle_gamma   90.00
#
_symmetry.space_group_name_H-M   'P 1'
#
loop_
_entity.id
_entity.type
_entity.pdbx_description
1 polymer ?
#
loop_
_entity_poly.entity_id
_entity_poly.type
_entity_poly.pdbx_seq_one_letter_code
_entity_poly.pdbx_strand_id
1 'polypeptide(L)'
;MTTATTDPLAPFADGLRLFCGAPFRLRTYTNLLYLLLAFPLGLAYFIFLAVGLPLGFGLTIVWIGLPILALVFAGSWAFAAFERQAAILLLGADVPPMLPPPSPVERTAWQRAGDFFSNPVTWKGMGFLLLKLPLGLVSFVSIVVLLPLSGALLLAPFLWGMGVLDIDGVVFQVDSIGGAWGCAVVGLVMLFLSLNLLNAVAWIWRGTATVLLGSDRFGAAPPAISEAVPA
;
A
#
# COMPACT_ATOMS: atom_id res chain seq x y z
N MET A 1 3.86 19.14 -42.06
CA MET A 1 4.81 19.04 -40.95
C MET A 1 4.31 19.98 -39.86
N THR A 2 3.44 19.50 -38.95
CA THR A 2 2.80 20.31 -37.91
C THR A 2 3.70 20.36 -36.69
N THR A 3 4.31 21.51 -36.42
CA THR A 3 5.04 21.77 -35.18
C THR A 3 4.06 21.75 -34.02
N ALA A 4 4.12 20.72 -33.18
CA ALA A 4 3.40 20.69 -31.91
C ALA A 4 3.96 21.81 -31.04
N THR A 5 3.16 22.87 -30.83
CA THR A 5 3.47 23.95 -29.91
C THR A 5 3.36 23.41 -28.49
N THR A 6 4.45 22.91 -27.94
CA THR A 6 4.52 22.53 -26.52
C THR A 6 4.46 23.81 -25.69
N ASP A 7 3.30 24.09 -25.10
CA ASP A 7 3.11 25.23 -24.20
C ASP A 7 4.02 25.07 -22.97
N PRO A 8 4.99 25.96 -22.73
CA PRO A 8 5.92 25.85 -21.61
C PRO A 8 5.24 25.97 -20.23
N LEU A 9 4.00 26.47 -20.18
CA LEU A 9 3.23 26.59 -18.94
C LEU A 9 2.31 25.39 -18.66
N ALA A 10 2.12 24.49 -19.64
CA ALA A 10 1.35 23.26 -19.47
C ALA A 10 1.80 22.40 -18.27
N PRO A 11 3.10 22.11 -18.04
CA PRO A 11 3.53 21.28 -16.90
C PRO A 11 3.24 21.92 -15.55
N PHE A 12 3.30 23.26 -15.44
CA PHE A 12 2.96 23.97 -14.21
C PHE A 12 1.44 23.95 -13.95
N ALA A 13 0.64 24.21 -14.99
CA ALA A 13 -0.82 24.16 -14.90
C ALA A 13 -1.31 22.75 -14.54
N ASP A 14 -0.69 21.70 -15.10
CA ASP A 14 -1.02 20.32 -14.78
C ASP A 14 -0.61 19.93 -13.36
N GLY A 15 0.54 20.41 -12.88
CA GLY A 15 0.97 20.28 -11.49
C GLY A 15 0.01 20.94 -10.50
N LEU A 16 -0.45 22.16 -10.81
CA LEU A 16 -1.41 22.89 -9.98
C LEU A 16 -2.79 22.20 -9.95
N ARG A 17 -3.25 21.68 -11.10
CA ARG A 17 -4.49 20.89 -11.20
C ARG A 17 -4.41 19.58 -10.44
N LEU A 18 -3.25 18.93 -10.41
CA LEU A 18 -3.01 17.73 -9.61
C LEU A 18 -3.00 18.06 -8.11
N PHE A 19 -2.32 19.13 -7.72
CA PHE A 19 -2.26 19.60 -6.34
C PHE A 19 -3.64 19.99 -5.82
N CYS A 20 -4.35 20.88 -6.53
CA CYS A 20 -5.68 21.38 -6.14
C CYS A 20 -6.80 20.33 -6.31
N GLY A 21 -6.62 19.38 -7.23
CA GLY A 21 -7.61 18.32 -7.49
C GLY A 21 -7.53 17.15 -6.51
N ALA A 22 -6.48 17.04 -5.69
CA ALA A 22 -6.27 15.93 -4.77
C ALA A 22 -7.46 15.67 -3.81
N PRO A 23 -8.05 16.66 -3.11
CA PRO A 23 -9.18 16.43 -2.21
C PRO A 23 -10.48 16.07 -2.93
N PHE A 24 -10.65 16.47 -4.20
CA PHE A 24 -11.89 16.23 -4.95
C PHE A 24 -11.93 14.89 -5.70
N ARG A 25 -10.89 14.06 -5.57
CA ARG A 25 -10.80 12.75 -6.23
C ARG A 25 -11.21 11.64 -5.26
N LEU A 26 -12.23 10.86 -5.63
CA LEU A 26 -12.66 9.67 -4.88
C LEU A 26 -11.49 8.71 -4.58
N ARG A 27 -10.55 8.60 -5.53
CA ARG A 27 -9.35 7.75 -5.42
C ARG A 27 -8.38 8.17 -4.31
N THR A 28 -8.37 9.45 -3.91
CA THR A 28 -7.55 9.89 -2.76
C THR A 28 -8.06 9.24 -1.47
N TYR A 29 -9.38 9.16 -1.29
CA TYR A 29 -9.98 8.55 -0.11
C TYR A 29 -9.79 7.03 -0.07
N THR A 30 -9.84 6.34 -1.21
CA THR A 30 -9.55 4.89 -1.26
C THR A 30 -8.08 4.60 -0.99
N ASN A 31 -7.16 5.46 -1.47
CA ASN A 31 -5.74 5.39 -1.11
C ASN A 31 -5.54 5.56 0.40
N LEU A 32 -6.17 6.58 1.02
CA LEU A 32 -6.08 6.82 2.46
C LEU A 32 -6.61 5.63 3.27
N LEU A 33 -7.74 5.06 2.85
CA LEU A 33 -8.30 3.87 3.49
C LEU A 33 -7.32 2.69 3.42
N TYR A 34 -6.68 2.46 2.28
CA TYR A 34 -5.66 1.42 2.16
C TYR A 34 -4.46 1.68 3.08
N LEU A 35 -3.94 2.90 3.12
CA LEU A 35 -2.81 3.27 3.98
C LEU A 35 -3.14 3.10 5.46
N LEU A 36 -4.37 3.43 5.87
CA LEU A 36 -4.86 3.22 7.22
C LEU A 36 -4.95 1.74 7.56
N LEU A 37 -5.46 0.91 6.64
CA LEU A 37 -5.58 -0.55 6.80
C LEU A 37 -4.23 -1.27 6.66
N ALA A 38 -3.22 -0.66 6.03
CA ALA A 38 -1.93 -1.29 5.80
C ALA A 38 -1.22 -1.65 7.11
N PHE A 39 -1.37 -0.84 8.16
CA PHE A 39 -0.81 -1.14 9.48
C PHE A 39 -1.48 -2.32 10.19
N PRO A 40 -2.80 -2.32 10.46
CA PRO A 40 -3.45 -3.44 11.14
C PRO A 40 -3.32 -4.76 10.35
N LEU A 41 -3.41 -4.72 9.01
CA LEU A 41 -3.19 -5.89 8.17
C LEU A 41 -1.73 -6.36 8.23
N GLY A 42 -0.77 -5.43 8.09
CA GLY A 42 0.65 -5.74 8.20
C GLY A 42 1.02 -6.36 9.54
N LEU A 43 0.44 -5.86 10.64
CA LEU A 43 0.61 -6.42 11.98
C LEU A 43 0.03 -7.83 12.09
N ALA A 44 -1.18 -8.06 11.58
CA ALA A 44 -1.80 -9.38 11.60
C ALA A 44 -0.95 -10.41 10.84
N TYR A 45 -0.47 -10.09 9.64
CA TYR A 45 0.36 -10.98 8.85
C TYR A 45 1.73 -11.20 9.47
N PHE A 46 2.33 -10.15 10.02
CA PHE A 46 3.61 -10.26 10.71
C PHE A 46 3.49 -11.20 11.91
N ILE A 47 2.48 -11.05 12.77
CA ILE A 47 2.24 -11.95 13.90
C ILE A 47 2.03 -13.38 13.40
N PHE A 48 1.19 -13.57 12.39
CA PHE A 48 0.93 -14.89 11.81
C PHE A 48 2.21 -15.59 11.35
N LEU A 49 3.09 -14.89 10.63
CA LEU A 49 4.36 -15.44 10.14
C LEU A 49 5.40 -15.60 11.26
N ALA A 50 5.56 -14.58 12.10
CA ALA A 50 6.55 -14.53 13.16
C ALA A 50 6.27 -15.56 14.26
N VAL A 51 5.01 -15.93 14.49
CA VAL A 51 4.63 -17.00 15.42
C VAL A 51 4.53 -18.34 14.68
N GLY A 52 3.86 -18.37 13.54
CA GLY A 52 3.56 -19.60 12.81
C GLY A 52 4.80 -20.31 12.28
N LEU A 53 5.79 -19.59 11.74
CA LEU A 53 7.00 -20.21 11.22
C LEU A 53 7.86 -20.82 12.33
N PRO A 54 8.27 -20.10 13.39
CA PRO A 54 9.08 -20.70 14.44
C PRO A 54 8.34 -21.84 15.16
N LEU A 55 7.03 -21.71 15.38
CA LEU A 55 6.23 -22.75 16.02
C LEU A 55 6.13 -23.99 15.13
N GLY A 56 5.89 -23.82 13.83
CA GLY A 56 5.85 -24.91 12.86
C GLY A 56 7.20 -25.63 12.74
N PHE A 57 8.31 -24.89 12.59
CA PHE A 57 9.64 -25.50 12.54
C PHE A 57 10.02 -26.16 13.86
N GLY A 58 9.76 -25.52 15.00
CA GLY A 58 10.07 -26.05 16.32
C GLY A 58 9.32 -27.34 16.65
N LEU A 59 8.05 -27.45 16.23
CA LEU A 59 7.23 -28.65 16.46
C LEU A 59 7.41 -29.73 15.39
N THR A 60 8.27 -29.51 14.38
CA THR A 60 8.51 -30.52 13.33
C THR A 60 9.13 -31.79 13.90
N ILE A 61 9.90 -31.68 14.99
CA ILE A 61 10.49 -32.83 15.69
C ILE A 61 9.45 -33.83 16.22
N VAL A 62 8.24 -33.35 16.52
CA VAL A 62 7.11 -34.18 17.00
C VAL A 62 6.10 -34.44 15.88
N TRP A 63 6.47 -34.21 14.62
CA TRP A 63 5.61 -34.29 13.42
C TRP A 63 4.42 -33.30 13.36
N ILE A 64 3.97 -32.75 14.49
CA ILE A 64 2.91 -31.72 14.57
C ILE A 64 3.31 -30.42 13.86
N GLY A 65 4.60 -30.14 13.73
CA GLY A 65 5.07 -28.96 13.02
C GLY A 65 4.75 -28.94 11.52
N LEU A 66 4.69 -30.10 10.87
CA LEU A 66 4.39 -30.19 9.44
C LEU A 66 3.00 -29.66 9.07
N PRO A 67 1.89 -30.07 9.72
CA PRO A 67 0.57 -29.49 9.42
C PRO A 67 0.50 -28.00 9.76
N ILE A 68 1.22 -27.55 10.80
CA ILE A 68 1.28 -26.12 11.16
C ILE A 68 1.99 -25.33 10.07
N LEU A 69 3.15 -25.79 9.59
CA LEU A 69 3.86 -25.17 8.48
C LEU A 69 2.99 -25.14 7.23
N ALA A 70 2.32 -26.25 6.89
CA ALA A 70 1.41 -26.30 5.74
C ALA A 70 0.31 -25.24 5.83
N LEU A 71 -0.28 -25.06 7.03
CA LEU A 71 -1.27 -24.02 7.28
C LEU A 71 -0.69 -22.61 7.17
N VAL A 72 0.52 -22.38 7.68
CA VAL A 72 1.22 -21.08 7.57
C VAL A 72 1.50 -20.74 6.11
N PHE A 73 1.99 -21.70 5.32
CA PHE A 73 2.25 -21.50 3.90
C PHE A 73 0.97 -21.24 3.10
N ALA A 74 -0.08 -22.04 3.31
CA ALA A 74 -1.37 -21.84 2.66
C ALA A 74 -2.00 -20.49 3.05
N GLY A 75 -1.96 -20.13 4.34
CA GLY A 75 -2.44 -18.85 4.85
C GLY A 75 -1.66 -17.67 4.27
N SER A 76 -0.34 -17.78 4.12
CA SER A 76 0.50 -16.74 3.49
C SER A 76 0.09 -16.50 2.04
N TRP A 77 -0.24 -17.56 1.30
CA TRP A 77 -0.77 -17.46 -0.06
C TRP A 77 -2.13 -16.77 -0.09
N ALA A 78 -3.03 -17.13 0.83
CA ALA A 78 -4.34 -16.48 0.95
C ALA A 78 -4.20 -14.99 1.27
N PHE A 79 -3.31 -14.61 2.19
CA PHE A 79 -3.03 -13.20 2.52
C PHE A 79 -2.42 -12.44 1.36
N ALA A 80 -1.46 -13.03 0.63
CA ALA A 80 -0.90 -12.40 -0.57
C ALA A 80 -1.98 -12.18 -1.65
N ALA A 81 -2.87 -13.15 -1.86
CA ALA A 81 -3.99 -13.02 -2.79
C ALA A 81 -5.00 -11.95 -2.35
N PHE A 82 -5.30 -11.86 -1.06
CA PHE A 82 -6.14 -10.81 -0.49
C PHE A 82 -5.51 -9.43 -0.70
N GLU A 83 -4.22 -9.28 -0.42
CA GLU A 83 -3.47 -8.04 -0.62
C GLU A 83 -3.44 -7.59 -2.08
N ARG A 84 -3.31 -8.54 -3.01
CA ARG A 84 -3.47 -8.25 -4.44
C ARG A 84 -4.85 -7.66 -4.75
N GLN A 85 -5.92 -8.25 -4.23
CA GLN A 85 -7.27 -7.72 -4.45
C GLN A 85 -7.46 -6.34 -3.81
N ALA A 86 -6.95 -6.15 -2.60
CA ALA A 86 -6.95 -4.84 -1.93
C ALA A 86 -6.20 -3.79 -2.77
N ALA A 87 -5.05 -4.13 -3.35
CA ALA A 87 -4.29 -3.24 -4.22
C ALA A 87 -5.04 -2.89 -5.52
N ILE A 88 -5.73 -3.85 -6.13
CA ILE A 88 -6.53 -3.62 -7.34
C ILE A 88 -7.74 -2.74 -7.02
N LEU A 89 -8.50 -3.05 -5.95
CA LEU A 89 -9.74 -2.37 -5.62
C LEU A 89 -9.52 -0.96 -5.04
N LEU A 90 -8.56 -0.82 -4.11
CA LEU A 90 -8.37 0.42 -3.36
C LEU A 90 -7.36 1.36 -4.01
N LEU A 91 -6.26 0.82 -4.55
CA LEU A 91 -5.24 1.62 -5.24
C LEU A 91 -5.45 1.69 -6.76
N GLY A 92 -6.23 0.78 -7.36
CA GLY A 92 -6.33 0.67 -8.81
C GLY A 92 -5.01 0.30 -9.45
N ALA A 93 -4.20 -0.53 -8.78
CA ALA A 93 -2.98 -1.10 -9.34
C ALA A 93 -3.32 -2.28 -10.25
N ASP A 94 -2.62 -2.41 -11.38
CA ASP A 94 -2.70 -3.60 -12.22
C ASP A 94 -1.64 -4.60 -11.75
N VAL A 95 -2.07 -5.58 -10.97
CA VAL A 95 -1.18 -6.59 -10.40
C VAL A 95 -1.40 -7.91 -11.15
N PRO A 96 -0.40 -8.45 -11.86
CA PRO A 96 -0.51 -9.72 -12.56
C PRO A 96 -1.01 -10.86 -11.63
N PRO A 97 -1.71 -11.88 -12.15
CA PRO A 97 -2.17 -13.00 -11.34
C PRO A 97 -0.98 -13.78 -10.77
N MET A 98 -1.03 -14.05 -9.45
CA MET A 98 -0.12 -15.04 -8.83
C MET A 98 -0.57 -16.43 -9.29
N LEU A 99 0.02 -16.94 -10.36
CA LEU A 99 -0.24 -18.32 -10.79
C LEU A 99 0.54 -19.29 -9.88
N PRO A 100 -0.12 -20.30 -9.29
CA PRO A 100 0.58 -21.45 -8.75
C PRO A 100 1.47 -22.06 -9.85
N PRO A 101 2.65 -22.61 -9.53
CA PRO A 101 3.40 -23.40 -10.49
C PRO A 101 2.47 -24.48 -11.10
N PRO A 102 2.52 -24.74 -12.41
CA PRO A 102 1.78 -25.84 -12.99
C PRO A 102 2.23 -27.13 -12.29
N SER A 103 1.34 -27.71 -11.49
CA SER A 103 1.60 -28.99 -10.83
C SER A 103 1.04 -30.08 -11.75
N PRO A 104 1.85 -31.03 -12.23
CA PRO A 104 1.32 -32.21 -12.89
C PRO A 104 0.36 -32.92 -11.93
N VAL A 105 -0.79 -33.36 -12.44
CA VAL A 105 -1.90 -33.98 -11.68
C VAL A 105 -1.47 -35.24 -10.90
N GLU A 106 -0.26 -35.76 -11.15
CA GLU A 106 0.25 -37.04 -10.64
C GLU A 106 1.37 -36.95 -9.57
N ARG A 107 1.54 -35.83 -8.83
CA ARG A 107 2.56 -35.75 -7.76
C ARG A 107 2.04 -36.08 -6.36
N THR A 108 2.77 -36.92 -5.63
CA THR A 108 2.53 -37.31 -4.23
C THR A 108 2.59 -36.08 -3.30
N ALA A 109 1.83 -36.09 -2.19
CA ALA A 109 1.77 -34.97 -1.23
C ALA A 109 3.16 -34.50 -0.74
N TRP A 110 4.12 -35.44 -0.63
CA TRP A 110 5.50 -35.16 -0.23
C TRP A 110 6.32 -34.43 -1.30
N GLN A 111 6.12 -34.76 -2.58
CA GLN A 111 6.78 -34.06 -3.70
C GLN A 111 6.20 -32.65 -3.88
N ARG A 112 4.88 -32.50 -3.68
CA ARG A 112 4.22 -31.20 -3.65
C ARG A 112 4.74 -30.31 -2.51
N ALA A 113 4.98 -30.86 -1.32
CA ALA A 113 5.58 -30.13 -0.22
C ALA A 113 7.00 -29.66 -0.57
N GLY A 114 7.85 -30.53 -1.13
CA GLY A 114 9.21 -30.19 -1.57
C GLY A 114 9.26 -29.11 -2.64
N ASP A 115 8.44 -29.20 -3.69
CA ASP A 115 8.34 -28.19 -4.75
C ASP A 115 7.86 -26.83 -4.20
N PHE A 116 7.03 -26.84 -3.14
CA PHE A 116 6.52 -25.63 -2.51
C PHE A 116 7.58 -24.89 -1.68
N PHE A 117 8.45 -25.63 -0.97
CA PHE A 117 9.59 -25.07 -0.24
C PHE A 117 10.65 -24.49 -1.19
N SER A 118 10.84 -25.09 -2.36
CA SER A 118 11.79 -24.61 -3.39
C SER A 118 11.24 -23.50 -4.27
N ASN A 119 9.97 -23.11 -4.14
CA ASN A 119 9.37 -22.10 -5.01
C ASN A 119 9.70 -20.67 -4.54
N PRO A 120 10.46 -19.87 -5.31
CA PRO A 120 10.81 -18.50 -4.95
C PRO A 120 9.59 -17.56 -4.85
N VAL A 121 8.44 -17.92 -5.43
CA VAL A 121 7.20 -17.12 -5.36
C VAL A 121 6.63 -17.11 -3.93
N THR A 122 6.68 -18.24 -3.23
CA THR A 122 6.21 -18.36 -1.85
C THR A 122 7.04 -17.47 -0.91
N TRP A 123 8.37 -17.51 -1.05
CA TRP A 123 9.28 -16.68 -0.25
C TRP A 123 9.12 -15.18 -0.54
N LYS A 124 8.90 -14.79 -1.80
CA LYS A 124 8.58 -13.40 -2.16
C LYS A 124 7.29 -12.92 -1.51
N GLY A 125 6.22 -13.72 -1.56
CA GLY A 125 4.94 -13.40 -0.93
C GLY A 125 5.06 -13.22 0.59
N MET A 126 5.76 -14.13 1.27
CA MET A 126 6.02 -14.02 2.71
C MET A 126 6.90 -12.81 3.05
N GLY A 127 7.93 -12.53 2.24
CA GLY A 127 8.75 -11.33 2.37
C GLY A 127 7.93 -10.04 2.23
N PHE A 128 7.00 -9.99 1.27
CA PHE A 128 6.05 -8.88 1.14
C PHE A 128 5.18 -8.72 2.40
N LEU A 129 4.63 -9.81 2.92
CA LEU A 129 3.79 -9.78 4.14
C LEU A 129 4.55 -9.27 5.36
N LEU A 130 5.83 -9.67 5.52
CA LEU A 130 6.70 -9.15 6.59
C LEU A 130 7.02 -7.67 6.39
N LEU A 131 7.34 -7.25 5.15
CA LEU A 131 7.62 -5.86 4.81
C LEU A 131 6.38 -4.96 4.93
N LYS A 132 5.17 -5.55 4.89
CA LYS A 132 3.92 -4.81 5.02
C LYS A 132 3.82 -4.10 6.37
N LEU A 133 4.34 -4.70 7.45
CA LEU A 133 4.31 -4.07 8.78
C LEU A 133 5.07 -2.73 8.83
N PRO A 134 6.39 -2.65 8.51
CA PRO A 134 7.11 -1.39 8.59
C PRO A 134 6.56 -0.35 7.62
N LEU A 135 6.21 -0.73 6.39
CA LEU A 135 5.60 0.19 5.43
C LEU A 135 4.22 0.68 5.90
N GLY A 136 3.43 -0.23 6.49
CA GLY A 136 2.10 0.05 7.04
C GLY A 136 2.20 1.03 8.21
N LEU A 137 3.17 0.82 9.10
CA LEU A 137 3.44 1.71 10.23
C LEU A 137 3.81 3.12 9.75
N VAL A 138 4.73 3.27 8.80
CA VAL A 138 5.10 4.58 8.24
C VAL A 138 3.88 5.27 7.61
N SER A 139 3.06 4.51 6.89
CA SER A 139 1.85 5.02 6.24
C SER A 139 0.81 5.49 7.27
N PHE A 140 0.60 4.71 8.31
CA PHE A 140 -0.32 4.99 9.39
C PHE A 140 0.11 6.22 10.20
N VAL A 141 1.39 6.28 10.60
CA VAL A 141 1.96 7.44 11.30
C VAL A 141 1.82 8.70 10.44
N SER A 142 2.10 8.60 9.13
CA SER A 142 1.92 9.72 8.20
C SER A 142 0.48 10.24 8.22
N ILE A 143 -0.53 9.36 8.14
CA ILE A 143 -1.95 9.74 8.21
C ILE A 143 -2.31 10.40 9.55
N VAL A 144 -1.94 9.75 10.65
CA VAL A 144 -2.33 10.15 12.02
C VAL A 144 -1.60 11.42 12.48
N VAL A 145 -0.46 11.76 11.86
CA VAL A 145 0.23 13.03 12.13
C VAL A 145 -0.25 14.13 11.18
N LEU A 146 -0.19 13.89 9.87
CA LEU A 146 -0.40 14.94 8.86
C LEU A 146 -1.85 15.43 8.81
N LEU A 147 -2.83 14.52 8.85
CA LEU A 147 -4.25 14.92 8.73
C LEU A 147 -4.75 15.64 9.99
N PRO A 148 -4.54 15.13 11.22
CA PRO A 148 -4.96 15.85 12.42
C PRO A 148 -4.24 17.18 12.61
N LEU A 149 -2.94 17.26 12.31
CA LEU A 149 -2.19 18.51 12.41
C LEU A 149 -2.71 19.57 11.42
N SER A 150 -2.91 19.19 10.16
CA SER A 150 -3.49 20.09 9.16
C SER A 150 -4.92 20.48 9.51
N GLY A 151 -5.72 19.54 10.01
CA GLY A 151 -7.10 19.77 10.44
C GLY A 151 -7.19 20.69 11.66
N ALA A 152 -6.32 20.53 12.66
CA ALA A 152 -6.25 21.38 13.83
C ALA A 152 -5.91 22.83 13.45
N LEU A 153 -4.94 23.02 12.55
CA LEU A 153 -4.59 24.34 12.02
C LEU A 153 -5.74 24.94 11.21
N LEU A 154 -6.38 24.16 10.34
CA LEU A 154 -7.52 24.62 9.53
C LEU A 154 -8.71 25.05 10.39
N LEU A 155 -8.97 24.30 11.47
CA LEU A 155 -10.05 24.57 12.42
C LEU A 155 -9.65 25.56 13.52
N ALA A 156 -8.44 26.11 13.49
CA ALA A 156 -7.95 27.08 14.48
C ALA A 156 -8.93 28.23 14.79
N PRO A 157 -9.59 28.93 13.83
CA PRO A 157 -10.53 29.99 14.14
C PRO A 157 -11.78 29.49 14.89
N PHE A 158 -12.20 28.26 14.63
CA PHE A 158 -13.32 27.63 15.32
C PHE A 158 -12.93 27.17 16.73
N LEU A 159 -11.75 26.56 16.87
CA LEU A 159 -11.19 26.12 18.15
C LEU A 159 -10.90 27.30 19.09
N TRP A 160 -10.47 28.43 18.54
CA TRP A 160 -10.31 29.69 19.26
C TRP A 160 -11.64 30.19 19.82
N GLY A 161 -12.70 30.21 19.00
CA GLY A 161 -14.04 30.62 19.44
C GLY A 161 -14.67 29.72 20.52
N MET A 162 -14.19 28.47 20.65
CA MET A 162 -14.61 27.54 21.70
C MET A 162 -13.73 27.58 22.97
N GLY A 163 -12.68 28.41 23.00
CA GLY A 163 -11.75 28.49 24.14
C GLY A 163 -10.82 27.28 24.29
N VAL A 164 -10.74 26.39 23.29
CA VAL A 164 -9.93 25.15 23.34
C VAL A 164 -8.43 25.43 23.18
N LEU A 165 -8.08 26.57 22.57
CA LEU A 165 -6.69 27.00 22.36
C LEU A 165 -6.16 27.86 23.52
N ASP A 166 -6.99 28.15 24.52
CA ASP A 166 -6.65 28.94 25.70
C ASP A 166 -6.12 28.04 26.83
N ILE A 167 -5.13 27.19 26.49
CA ILE A 167 -4.46 26.30 27.46
C ILE A 167 -3.15 26.96 27.85
N ASP A 168 -3.06 27.43 29.10
CA ASP A 168 -1.82 27.88 29.72
C ASP A 168 -0.71 26.82 29.53
N GLY A 169 0.30 27.15 28.72
CA GLY A 169 1.47 26.28 28.46
C GLY A 169 1.67 25.82 27.01
N VAL A 170 0.78 26.16 26.06
CA VAL A 170 1.02 25.92 24.63
C VAL A 170 1.77 27.10 24.01
N VAL A 171 2.86 26.82 23.27
CA VAL A 171 3.84 27.78 22.71
C VAL A 171 3.24 28.82 21.75
N PHE A 172 1.97 28.67 21.33
CA PHE A 172 1.28 29.58 20.42
C PHE A 172 -0.03 30.07 21.05
N GLN A 173 0.05 31.05 21.96
CA GLN A 173 -1.12 31.81 22.37
C GLN A 173 -1.59 32.65 21.18
N VAL A 174 -2.77 32.32 20.66
CA VAL A 174 -3.41 33.08 19.59
C VAL A 174 -4.29 34.13 20.24
N ASP A 175 -3.69 35.26 20.62
CA ASP A 175 -4.39 36.35 21.32
C ASP A 175 -5.26 37.20 20.39
N SER A 176 -5.25 36.89 19.09
CA SER A 176 -6.01 37.63 18.09
C SER A 176 -6.71 36.70 17.10
N ILE A 177 -7.94 37.07 16.75
CA ILE A 177 -8.71 36.42 15.69
C ILE A 177 -7.95 36.40 14.35
N GLY A 178 -7.13 37.42 14.09
CA GLY A 178 -6.26 37.48 12.90
C GLY A 178 -5.19 36.39 12.88
N GLY A 179 -4.59 36.08 14.04
CA GLY A 179 -3.65 34.96 14.18
C GLY A 179 -4.32 33.61 13.89
N ALA A 180 -5.57 33.42 14.32
CA ALA A 180 -6.31 32.18 14.10
C ALA A 180 -6.63 31.96 12.60
N TRP A 181 -7.00 33.02 11.88
CA TRP A 181 -7.16 32.95 10.42
C TRP A 181 -5.82 32.71 9.70
N GLY A 182 -4.71 33.25 10.20
CA GLY A 182 -3.38 32.93 9.72
C GLY A 182 -3.06 31.43 9.84
N CYS A 183 -3.34 30.83 11.00
CA CYS A 183 -3.22 29.39 11.21
C CYS A 183 -4.12 28.58 10.27
N ALA A 184 -5.34 29.04 10.00
CA ALA A 184 -6.24 28.38 9.06
C ALA A 184 -5.69 28.33 7.63
N VAL A 185 -5.09 29.43 7.15
CA VAL A 185 -4.45 29.47 5.83
C VAL A 185 -3.26 28.52 5.77
N VAL A 186 -2.43 28.51 6.81
CA VAL A 186 -1.30 27.56 6.92
C VAL A 186 -1.81 26.12 6.95
N GLY A 187 -2.83 25.84 7.74
CA GLY A 187 -3.48 24.52 7.81
C GLY A 187 -4.07 24.07 6.49
N LEU A 188 -4.65 24.99 5.71
CA LEU A 188 -5.14 24.71 4.37
C LEU A 188 -4.00 24.28 3.44
N VAL A 189 -2.93 25.07 3.35
CA VAL A 189 -1.76 24.71 2.52
C VAL A 189 -1.16 23.37 2.96
N MET A 190 -1.04 23.16 4.28
CA MET A 190 -0.51 21.95 4.86
C MET A 190 -1.40 20.73 4.60
N LEU A 191 -2.73 20.88 4.57
CA LEU A 191 -3.66 19.82 4.21
C LEU A 191 -3.46 19.35 2.77
N PHE A 192 -3.34 20.29 1.83
CA PHE A 192 -3.07 19.95 0.44
C PHE A 192 -1.71 19.25 0.30
N LEU A 193 -0.67 19.76 0.97
CA LEU A 193 0.65 19.12 0.99
C LEU A 193 0.58 17.69 1.56
N SER A 194 -0.16 17.50 2.65
CA SER A 194 -0.36 16.21 3.31
C SER A 194 -1.04 15.19 2.40
N LEU A 195 -2.11 15.59 1.71
CA LEU A 195 -2.82 14.70 0.77
C LEU A 195 -1.93 14.30 -0.41
N ASN A 196 -1.11 15.21 -0.92
CA ASN A 196 -0.16 14.91 -1.99
C ASN A 196 0.96 13.96 -1.51
N LEU A 197 1.49 14.18 -0.31
CA LEU A 197 2.49 13.29 0.29
C LEU A 197 1.92 11.88 0.52
N LEU A 198 0.70 11.77 1.04
CA LEU A 198 0.02 10.49 1.24
C LEU A 198 -0.27 9.79 -0.09
N ASN A 199 -0.63 10.53 -1.14
CA ASN A 199 -0.75 9.97 -2.48
C ASN A 199 0.60 9.48 -3.04
N ALA A 200 1.71 10.15 -2.74
CA ALA A 200 3.04 9.67 -3.09
C ALA A 200 3.40 8.38 -2.34
N VAL A 201 3.07 8.28 -1.06
CA VAL A 201 3.22 7.03 -0.28
C VAL A 201 2.37 5.91 -0.89
N ALA A 202 1.13 6.19 -1.30
CA ALA A 202 0.29 5.23 -2.00
C ALA A 202 0.89 4.78 -3.33
N TRP A 203 1.58 5.66 -4.06
CA TRP A 203 2.30 5.30 -5.28
C TRP A 203 3.46 4.33 -5.00
N ILE A 204 4.23 4.55 -3.92
CA ILE A 204 5.28 3.63 -3.48
C ILE A 204 4.70 2.24 -3.19
N TRP A 205 3.56 2.19 -2.49
CA TRP A 205 2.83 0.94 -2.22
C TRP A 205 2.44 0.19 -3.49
N ARG A 206 1.97 0.89 -4.53
CA ARG A 206 1.67 0.26 -5.83
C ARG A 206 2.93 -0.39 -6.41
N GLY A 207 4.05 0.32 -6.41
CA GLY A 207 5.34 -0.18 -6.89
C GLY A 207 5.77 -1.45 -6.15
N THR A 208 5.77 -1.42 -4.81
CA THR A 208 6.12 -2.57 -3.98
C THR A 208 5.21 -3.77 -4.23
N ALA A 209 3.89 -3.55 -4.35
CA ALA A 209 2.94 -4.61 -4.68
C ALA A 209 3.20 -5.19 -6.09
N THR A 210 3.45 -4.35 -7.09
CA THR A 210 3.72 -4.83 -8.46
C THR A 210 5.02 -5.62 -8.56
N VAL A 211 6.10 -5.17 -7.90
CA VAL A 211 7.41 -5.82 -7.99
C VAL A 211 7.48 -7.11 -7.16
N LEU A 212 6.85 -7.13 -5.98
CA LEU A 212 6.95 -8.28 -5.08
C LEU A 212 5.85 -9.32 -5.30
N LEU A 213 4.65 -8.89 -5.73
CA LEU A 213 3.53 -9.80 -6.01
C LEU A 213 3.35 -10.10 -7.50
N GLY A 214 3.88 -9.27 -8.40
CA GLY A 214 3.92 -9.55 -9.83
C GLY A 214 4.97 -10.60 -10.15
N SER A 215 4.57 -11.66 -10.86
CA SER A 215 5.49 -12.64 -11.42
C SER A 215 5.64 -12.43 -12.92
N ASP A 216 6.76 -11.86 -13.38
CA ASP A 216 7.07 -11.65 -14.80
C ASP A 216 7.24 -12.94 -15.61
N ARG A 217 7.03 -14.11 -15.00
CA ARG A 217 7.30 -15.42 -15.62
C ARG A 217 6.30 -15.81 -16.71
N PHE A 218 5.21 -15.05 -16.89
CA PHE A 218 4.30 -15.18 -18.01
C PHE A 218 3.77 -13.81 -18.46
N GLY A 219 4.67 -12.90 -18.83
CA GLY A 219 4.33 -11.94 -19.88
C GLY A 219 3.85 -12.73 -21.10
N ALA A 220 2.74 -12.28 -21.71
CA ALA A 220 2.04 -12.94 -22.81
C ALA A 220 2.97 -13.79 -23.69
N ALA A 221 2.60 -15.06 -23.92
CA ALA A 221 3.27 -15.88 -24.93
C ALA A 221 3.45 -15.01 -26.19
N PRO A 222 4.65 -14.94 -26.78
CA PRO A 222 4.87 -14.21 -28.02
C PRO A 222 3.76 -14.60 -28.99
N PRO A 223 3.13 -13.66 -29.70
CA PRO A 223 2.08 -13.99 -30.65
C PRO A 223 2.61 -15.13 -31.52
N ALA A 224 1.90 -16.26 -31.51
CA ALA A 224 2.28 -17.43 -32.27
C ALA A 224 2.63 -16.95 -33.68
N ILE A 225 3.90 -17.13 -34.07
CA ILE A 225 4.31 -16.86 -35.44
C ILE A 225 3.39 -17.74 -36.27
N SER A 226 2.44 -17.10 -36.95
CA SER A 226 1.57 -17.76 -37.91
C SER A 226 2.51 -18.43 -38.90
N GLU A 227 2.70 -19.74 -38.77
CA GLU A 227 3.36 -20.52 -39.79
C GLU A 227 2.60 -20.23 -41.09
N ALA A 228 3.30 -19.58 -42.01
CA ALA A 228 2.78 -19.32 -43.33
C ALA A 228 2.41 -20.67 -43.93
N VAL A 229 1.12 -20.86 -44.20
CA VAL A 229 0.60 -21.98 -44.97
C VAL A 229 1.34 -21.98 -46.33
N PRO A 230 2.11 -23.02 -46.68
CA PRO A 230 2.69 -23.12 -48.00
C PRO A 230 1.57 -23.47 -48.99
N ALA A 231 1.45 -22.66 -50.04
CA ALA A 231 0.70 -22.99 -51.25
C ALA A 231 1.68 -23.37 -52.37
#